data_AF-A0A8B3JHY7-F1
#
_entry.id   AF-A0A8B3JHY7-F1
#
_cell.length_a   1.000
_cell.length_b   1.000
_cell.length_c   1.000
_cell.angle_alpha   90.00
_cell.angle_beta   90.00
_cell.angle_gamma   90.00
#
_symmetry.space_group_name_H-M   'P 1'
#
loop_
_entity.id
_entity.type
_entity.pdbx_description
1 polymer ?
#
loop_
_entity_poly.entity_id
_entity_poly.type
_entity_poly.pdbx_seq_one_letter_code
_entity_poly.pdbx_strand_id
1 'polypeptide(L)'
;KPVIGEVEDDVGEKTGPIHNGDNTDDKQPVFRGEGGTPGDTVKLIVDDKVVGTGIVGEDGKWEVTPEKPLPEGSHTGKVIITDPAGNESVPSDDFKFVVVPEKPVIGVVEDDVGSVVGPIKNGGATDDTQPTFRGEGSTPGDTVKLIVDDEVVGTAIVGEDGKWAVTPEKPLPEGEHIG
;
A
#
# COMPACT_ATOMS: atom_id res chain seq x y z
N LYS A 1 25.30 -11.37 -14.67
CA LYS A 1 24.41 -11.17 -13.50
C LYS A 1 23.17 -10.42 -13.98
N PRO A 2 21.96 -10.76 -13.53
CA PRO A 2 20.76 -9.99 -13.82
C PRO A 2 20.80 -8.62 -13.16
N VAL A 3 19.96 -7.70 -13.63
CA VAL A 3 19.84 -6.34 -13.11
C VAL A 3 18.37 -6.01 -12.87
N ILE A 4 18.03 -5.60 -11.63
CA ILE A 4 16.75 -4.95 -11.32
C ILE A 4 16.84 -3.53 -11.86
N GLY A 5 15.98 -3.19 -12.82
CA GLY A 5 15.94 -1.88 -13.47
C GLY A 5 14.93 -0.94 -12.82
N GLU A 6 13.71 -1.42 -12.61
CA GLU A 6 12.60 -0.66 -12.05
C GLU A 6 11.84 -1.53 -11.05
N VAL A 7 11.35 -0.88 -9.99
CA VAL A 7 10.40 -1.46 -9.05
C VAL A 7 9.25 -0.46 -8.97
N GLU A 8 8.01 -0.93 -9.14
CA GLU A 8 6.83 -0.07 -9.23
C GLU A 8 5.82 -0.43 -8.14
N ASP A 9 5.25 0.61 -7.55
CA ASP A 9 4.03 0.57 -6.73
C ASP A 9 2.82 0.81 -7.66
N ASP A 10 1.92 -0.17 -7.77
CA ASP A 10 0.69 -0.04 -8.56
C ASP A 10 -0.60 -0.08 -7.73
N VAL A 11 -0.48 0.15 -6.41
CA VAL A 11 -1.59 0.10 -5.43
C VAL A 11 -1.83 1.47 -4.78
N GLY A 12 -3.07 1.70 -4.34
CA GLY A 12 -3.43 2.89 -3.56
C GLY A 12 -3.47 4.20 -4.37
N GLU A 13 -3.55 5.32 -3.64
CA GLU A 13 -3.61 6.66 -4.27
C GLU A 13 -2.23 7.15 -4.77
N LYS A 14 -1.15 6.51 -4.31
CA LYS A 14 0.24 6.91 -4.60
C LYS A 14 1.01 5.80 -5.31
N THR A 15 0.79 5.72 -6.62
CA THR A 15 1.51 4.78 -7.48
C THR A 15 2.78 5.40 -8.09
N GLY A 16 3.67 4.54 -8.60
CA GLY A 16 4.84 4.93 -9.39
C GLY A 16 6.14 4.23 -8.96
N PRO A 17 7.30 4.74 -9.41
CA PRO A 17 8.57 4.06 -9.18
C PRO A 17 9.00 4.12 -7.71
N ILE A 18 9.38 2.95 -7.19
CA ILE A 18 10.03 2.76 -5.90
C ILE A 18 11.54 2.82 -6.14
N HIS A 19 12.23 3.75 -5.50
CA HIS A 19 13.69 3.79 -5.50
C HIS A 19 14.26 3.00 -4.32
N ASN A 20 15.54 2.64 -4.41
CA ASN A 20 16.21 1.89 -3.36
C ASN A 20 16.23 2.66 -2.02
N GLY A 21 15.52 2.13 -1.03
CA GLY A 21 15.33 2.70 0.30
C GLY A 21 13.96 3.37 0.51
N ASP A 22 13.12 3.44 -0.53
CA ASP A 22 11.79 4.06 -0.45
C ASP A 22 10.78 3.19 0.30
N ASN A 23 9.67 3.82 0.68
CA ASN A 23 8.49 3.15 1.24
C ASN A 23 7.44 2.95 0.15
N THR A 24 6.61 1.91 0.31
CA THR A 24 5.47 1.58 -0.56
C THR A 24 4.34 1.00 0.28
N ASP A 25 3.09 1.28 -0.06
CA ASP A 25 1.91 0.59 0.48
C ASP A 25 1.48 -0.62 -0.37
N ASP A 26 2.07 -0.78 -1.56
CA ASP A 26 1.97 -1.99 -2.34
C ASP A 26 2.72 -3.17 -1.68
N LYS A 27 1.97 -4.22 -1.36
CA LYS A 27 2.49 -5.46 -0.77
C LYS A 27 2.98 -6.44 -1.84
N GLN A 28 2.75 -6.16 -3.12
CA GLN A 28 3.15 -6.99 -4.27
C GLN A 28 3.80 -6.13 -5.39
N PRO A 29 4.82 -5.33 -5.08
CA PRO A 29 5.41 -4.41 -6.04
C PRO A 29 5.96 -5.13 -7.26
N VAL A 30 5.89 -4.47 -8.40
CA VAL A 30 6.28 -5.06 -9.69
C VAL A 30 7.76 -4.79 -9.95
N PHE A 31 8.56 -5.85 -10.01
CA PHE A 31 9.99 -5.78 -10.34
C PHE A 31 10.20 -6.02 -11.83
N ARG A 32 10.90 -5.10 -12.49
CA ARG A 32 11.30 -5.21 -13.90
C ARG A 32 12.80 -5.10 -14.04
N GLY A 33 13.34 -5.75 -15.05
CA GLY A 33 14.76 -5.68 -15.33
C GLY A 33 15.20 -6.42 -16.57
N GLU A 34 16.51 -6.62 -16.65
CA GLU A 34 17.19 -7.19 -17.81
C GLU A 34 18.19 -8.29 -17.41
N GLY A 35 18.53 -9.11 -18.39
CA GLY A 35 19.55 -10.15 -18.30
C GLY A 35 19.00 -11.56 -18.53
N GLY A 36 19.91 -12.49 -18.81
CA GLY A 36 19.57 -13.86 -19.20
C GLY A 36 19.34 -14.00 -20.71
N THR A 37 18.88 -15.17 -21.10
CA THR A 37 18.49 -15.54 -22.47
C THR A 37 16.99 -15.76 -22.52
N PRO A 38 16.30 -15.48 -23.64
CA PRO A 38 14.88 -15.77 -23.78
C PRO A 38 14.54 -17.21 -23.35
N GLY A 39 13.52 -17.35 -22.50
CA GLY A 39 13.10 -18.62 -21.93
C GLY A 39 13.78 -19.02 -20.61
N ASP A 40 14.81 -18.29 -20.17
CA ASP A 40 15.36 -18.48 -18.82
C ASP A 40 14.33 -18.07 -17.74
N THR A 41 14.41 -18.71 -16.58
CA THR A 41 13.54 -18.41 -15.44
C THR A 41 14.18 -17.38 -14.52
N VAL A 42 13.45 -16.31 -14.22
CA VAL A 42 13.81 -15.30 -13.20
C VAL A 42 13.15 -15.68 -11.88
N LYS A 43 13.92 -15.70 -10.80
CA LYS A 43 13.40 -15.89 -9.43
C LYS A 43 13.59 -14.60 -8.64
N LEU A 44 12.49 -14.02 -8.16
CA LEU A 44 12.51 -12.91 -7.22
C LEU A 44 12.67 -13.46 -5.81
N ILE A 45 13.73 -13.04 -5.13
CA ILE A 45 14.06 -13.43 -3.77
C ILE A 45 13.91 -12.20 -2.88
N VAL A 46 13.03 -12.26 -1.88
CA VAL A 46 12.88 -11.25 -0.84
C VAL A 46 13.17 -11.91 0.51
N ASP A 47 14.09 -11.31 1.28
CA ASP A 47 14.54 -11.81 2.59
C ASP A 47 14.89 -13.31 2.58
N ASP A 48 15.70 -13.68 1.58
CA ASP A 48 16.22 -15.03 1.34
C ASP A 48 15.17 -16.09 1.00
N LYS A 49 13.95 -15.68 0.65
CA LYS A 49 12.88 -16.58 0.16
C LYS A 49 12.51 -16.23 -1.27
N VAL A 50 12.32 -17.24 -2.12
CA VAL A 50 11.69 -17.03 -3.43
C VAL A 50 10.24 -16.65 -3.20
N VAL A 51 9.85 -15.46 -3.64
CA VAL A 51 8.49 -14.92 -3.48
C VAL A 51 7.75 -14.82 -4.81
N GLY A 52 8.45 -14.91 -5.94
CA GLY A 52 7.84 -14.89 -7.26
C GLY A 52 8.79 -15.42 -8.33
N THR A 53 8.21 -15.79 -9.48
CA THR A 53 8.97 -16.22 -10.65
C THR A 53 8.43 -15.56 -11.92
N GLY A 54 9.30 -15.38 -12.90
CA GLY A 54 8.95 -14.93 -14.24
C GLY A 54 9.89 -15.52 -15.27
N ILE A 55 9.71 -15.12 -16.53
CA ILE A 55 10.48 -15.63 -17.66
C ILE A 55 11.14 -14.45 -18.38
N VAL A 56 12.38 -14.64 -18.81
CA VAL A 56 13.07 -13.69 -19.70
C VAL A 56 12.41 -13.75 -21.07
N GLY A 57 11.92 -12.61 -21.54
CA GLY A 57 11.28 -12.45 -22.85
C GLY A 57 12.30 -12.44 -24.00
N GLU A 58 11.78 -12.46 -25.23
CA GLU A 58 12.59 -12.42 -26.47
C GLU A 58 13.45 -11.15 -26.60
N ASP A 59 13.08 -10.07 -25.93
CA ASP A 59 13.82 -8.82 -25.87
C ASP A 59 14.86 -8.79 -24.74
N GLY A 60 15.01 -9.88 -23.98
CA GLY A 60 15.94 -9.99 -22.86
C GLY A 60 15.47 -9.30 -21.57
N LYS A 61 14.22 -8.84 -21.53
CA LYS A 61 13.59 -8.22 -20.36
C LYS A 61 12.77 -9.22 -19.58
N TRP A 62 12.50 -8.89 -18.32
CA TRP A 62 11.65 -9.69 -17.46
C TRP A 62 10.84 -8.81 -16.51
N GLU A 63 9.76 -9.39 -16.02
CA GLU A 63 8.85 -8.80 -15.03
C GLU A 63 8.44 -9.89 -14.02
N VAL A 64 8.49 -9.57 -12.73
CA VAL A 64 8.11 -10.47 -11.64
C VAL A 64 7.47 -9.66 -10.51
N THR A 65 6.36 -10.14 -9.97
CA THR A 65 5.76 -9.65 -8.71
C THR A 65 5.77 -10.77 -7.67
N PRO A 66 5.82 -10.49 -6.35
CA PRO A 66 5.53 -11.48 -5.33
C PRO A 66 4.16 -12.17 -5.55
N GLU A 67 4.07 -13.48 -5.39
CA GLU A 67 2.83 -14.25 -5.53
C GLU A 67 1.87 -14.06 -4.35
N LYS A 68 2.39 -13.59 -3.22
CA LYS A 68 1.64 -13.30 -1.99
C LYS A 68 2.04 -11.92 -1.47
N PRO A 69 1.12 -11.20 -0.81
CA PRO A 69 1.44 -9.97 -0.12
C PRO A 69 2.64 -10.14 0.81
N LEU A 70 3.63 -9.27 0.65
CA LEU A 70 4.73 -9.12 1.58
C LEU A 70 4.18 -8.55 2.91
N PRO A 71 4.69 -9.03 4.05
CA PRO A 71 4.39 -8.40 5.34
C PRO A 71 4.83 -6.93 5.36
N GLU A 72 4.33 -6.16 6.30
CA GLU A 72 4.89 -4.83 6.55
C GLU A 72 6.29 -4.92 7.14
N GLY A 73 7.10 -3.91 6.85
CA GLY A 73 8.46 -3.77 7.35
C GLY A 73 9.50 -3.65 6.24
N SER A 74 10.76 -3.70 6.64
CA SER A 74 11.89 -3.57 5.73
C SER A 74 12.17 -4.89 5.01
N HIS A 75 12.39 -4.80 3.70
CA HIS A 75 12.68 -5.92 2.82
C HIS A 75 13.96 -5.69 2.02
N THR A 76 14.65 -6.78 1.71
CA THR A 76 15.74 -6.79 0.71
C THR A 76 15.41 -7.77 -0.41
N GLY A 77 15.16 -7.22 -1.59
CA GLY A 77 14.92 -7.94 -2.84
C GLY A 77 16.20 -8.15 -3.65
N LYS A 78 16.32 -9.31 -4.29
CA LYS A 78 17.34 -9.64 -5.30
C LYS A 78 16.78 -10.64 -6.30
N VAL A 79 17.39 -10.75 -7.47
CA VAL A 79 16.98 -11.74 -8.49
C VAL A 79 18.13 -12.66 -8.87
N ILE A 80 17.78 -13.90 -9.21
CA ILE A 80 18.67 -14.87 -9.89
C ILE A 80 17.99 -15.36 -11.16
N ILE A 81 18.78 -15.76 -12.14
CA ILE A 81 18.29 -16.37 -13.39
C ILE A 81 18.76 -17.82 -13.45
N THR A 82 17.85 -18.72 -13.81
CA THR A 82 18.11 -20.15 -14.02
C THR A 82 17.83 -20.51 -15.47
N ASP A 83 18.80 -21.12 -16.14
CA ASP A 83 18.62 -21.61 -17.52
C ASP A 83 17.79 -22.92 -17.55
N PRO A 84 17.30 -23.38 -18.71
CA PRO A 84 16.55 -24.63 -18.82
C PRO A 84 17.33 -25.90 -18.42
N ALA A 85 18.65 -25.82 -18.35
CA ALA A 85 19.50 -26.91 -17.88
C ALA A 85 19.69 -26.92 -16.36
N GLY A 86 19.19 -25.89 -15.65
CA GLY A 86 19.25 -25.75 -14.20
C GLY A 86 20.47 -24.99 -13.67
N ASN A 87 21.26 -24.34 -14.51
CA ASN A 87 22.40 -23.53 -14.06
C ASN A 87 21.90 -22.17 -13.57
N GLU A 88 22.38 -21.73 -12.40
CA GLU A 88 22.02 -20.43 -11.81
C GLU A 88 23.09 -19.36 -12.04
N SER A 89 22.65 -18.12 -12.25
CA SER A 89 23.51 -16.95 -12.29
C SER A 89 23.99 -16.57 -10.88
N VAL A 90 25.05 -15.74 -10.81
CA VAL A 90 25.26 -14.92 -9.60
C VAL A 90 24.04 -14.00 -9.39
N PRO A 91 23.66 -13.67 -8.14
CA PRO A 91 22.57 -12.74 -7.86
C PRO A 91 22.79 -11.33 -8.42
N SER A 92 21.69 -10.59 -8.59
CA SER A 92 21.72 -9.14 -8.79
C SER A 92 22.29 -8.41 -7.57
N ASP A 93 22.48 -7.09 -7.70
CA ASP A 93 22.67 -6.25 -6.53
C ASP A 93 21.38 -6.19 -5.69
N ASP A 94 21.52 -5.92 -4.39
CA ASP A 94 20.38 -5.82 -3.46
C ASP A 94 19.54 -4.57 -3.74
N PHE A 95 18.23 -4.72 -3.68
CA PHE A 95 17.24 -3.64 -3.72
C PHE A 95 16.46 -3.61 -2.41
N LYS A 96 16.53 -2.50 -1.69
CA LYS A 96 15.91 -2.30 -0.37
C LYS A 96 14.66 -1.45 -0.49
N PHE A 97 13.62 -1.79 0.26
CA PHE A 97 12.38 -1.03 0.33
C PHE A 97 11.67 -1.34 1.65
N VAL A 98 10.68 -0.54 2.01
CA VAL A 98 9.85 -0.75 3.20
C VAL A 98 8.38 -0.80 2.82
N VAL A 99 7.71 -1.89 3.15
CA VAL A 99 6.25 -2.00 3.02
C VAL A 99 5.62 -1.36 4.25
N VAL A 100 4.76 -0.37 4.04
CA VAL A 100 4.01 0.35 5.09
C VAL A 100 2.51 0.09 4.94
N PRO A 101 1.69 0.33 5.97
CA PRO A 101 0.23 0.31 5.80
C PRO A 101 -0.22 1.31 4.74
N GLU A 102 -1.22 0.92 3.95
CA GLU A 102 -1.97 1.84 3.07
C GLU A 102 -2.56 2.97 3.92
N LYS A 103 -2.57 4.19 3.37
CA LYS A 103 -3.18 5.30 4.09
C LYS A 103 -4.71 5.11 4.17
N PRO A 104 -5.33 5.29 5.36
CA PRO A 104 -6.78 5.26 5.44
C PRO A 104 -7.38 6.48 4.73
N VAL A 105 -8.48 6.27 4.03
CA VAL A 105 -9.23 7.29 3.27
C VAL A 105 -10.63 7.45 3.84
N ILE A 106 -11.08 8.70 3.98
CA ILE A 106 -12.47 9.01 4.35
C ILE A 106 -13.35 8.80 3.11
N GLY A 107 -14.37 7.96 3.23
CA GLY A 107 -15.36 7.71 2.18
C GLY A 107 -16.63 8.53 2.35
N VAL A 108 -17.26 8.47 3.52
CA VAL A 108 -18.51 9.20 3.82
C VAL A 108 -18.46 9.79 5.21
N VAL A 109 -19.05 10.98 5.35
CA VAL A 109 -19.34 11.61 6.63
C VAL A 109 -20.86 11.68 6.74
N GLU A 110 -21.44 11.21 7.84
CA GLU A 110 -22.88 11.10 8.05
C GLU A 110 -23.34 11.98 9.21
N ASP A 111 -24.40 12.76 8.96
CA ASP A 111 -25.22 13.44 9.96
C ASP A 111 -26.37 12.51 10.38
N ASP A 112 -26.51 12.23 11.67
CA ASP A 112 -27.63 11.47 12.22
C ASP A 112 -28.51 12.25 13.22
N VAL A 113 -28.35 13.57 13.27
CA VAL A 113 -29.04 14.49 14.20
C VAL A 113 -30.02 15.40 13.45
N GLY A 114 -31.01 15.91 14.18
CA GLY A 114 -31.87 16.98 13.67
C GLY A 114 -32.89 16.52 12.62
N SER A 115 -33.28 17.47 11.76
CA SER A 115 -34.31 17.26 10.74
C SER A 115 -33.76 16.93 9.36
N VAL A 116 -32.45 17.14 9.16
CA VAL A 116 -31.74 16.90 7.90
C VAL A 116 -30.61 15.92 8.19
N VAL A 117 -30.90 14.64 8.04
CA VAL A 117 -29.93 13.55 8.25
C VAL A 117 -29.41 13.01 6.92
N GLY A 118 -28.25 12.38 6.95
CA GLY A 118 -27.64 11.68 5.82
C GLY A 118 -26.22 12.14 5.50
N PRO A 119 -25.72 11.85 4.28
CA PRO A 119 -24.33 12.11 3.94
C PRO A 119 -24.03 13.61 3.80
N ILE A 120 -22.97 14.06 4.47
CA ILE A 120 -22.38 15.39 4.39
C ILE A 120 -21.36 15.38 3.26
N LYS A 121 -21.52 16.28 2.28
CA LYS A 121 -20.55 16.48 1.20
C LYS A 121 -19.37 17.29 1.71
N ASN A 122 -18.21 17.19 1.05
CA ASN A 122 -17.08 18.07 1.34
C ASN A 122 -17.50 19.55 1.20
N GLY A 123 -17.20 20.37 2.23
CA GLY A 123 -17.66 21.75 2.37
C GLY A 123 -19.14 21.91 2.74
N GLY A 124 -19.83 20.83 3.09
CA GLY A 124 -21.20 20.84 3.60
C GLY A 124 -21.28 21.28 5.06
N ALA A 125 -22.49 21.59 5.51
CA ALA A 125 -22.80 21.93 6.90
C ALA A 125 -23.74 20.88 7.50
N THR A 126 -23.70 20.75 8.83
CA THR A 126 -24.47 19.81 9.64
C THR A 126 -24.81 20.48 10.98
N ASP A 127 -25.95 20.11 11.58
CA ASP A 127 -26.27 20.45 12.98
C ASP A 127 -25.84 19.36 13.98
N ASP A 128 -25.25 18.27 13.48
CA ASP A 128 -24.57 17.26 14.29
C ASP A 128 -23.17 17.72 14.69
N THR A 129 -22.92 17.75 16.00
CA THR A 129 -21.61 18.09 16.56
C THR A 129 -20.68 16.89 16.69
N GLN A 130 -21.16 15.68 16.40
CA GLN A 130 -20.41 14.44 16.41
C GLN A 130 -20.74 13.60 15.16
N PRO A 131 -20.51 14.14 13.93
CA PRO A 131 -20.81 13.40 12.72
C PRO A 131 -19.97 12.12 12.63
N THR A 132 -20.52 11.08 12.01
CA THR A 132 -19.85 9.79 11.88
C THR A 132 -19.05 9.74 10.58
N PHE A 133 -17.73 9.58 10.69
CA PHE A 133 -16.82 9.40 9.57
C PHE A 133 -16.64 7.92 9.30
N ARG A 134 -16.82 7.48 8.05
CA ARG A 134 -16.55 6.11 7.61
C ARG A 134 -15.54 6.14 6.49
N GLY A 135 -14.70 5.13 6.47
CA GLY A 135 -13.65 5.00 5.48
C GLY A 135 -13.14 3.59 5.33
N GLU A 136 -12.11 3.47 4.52
CA GLU A 136 -11.40 2.22 4.23
C GLU A 136 -9.88 2.44 4.21
N GLY A 137 -9.12 1.37 4.05
CA GLY A 137 -7.65 1.37 4.01
C GLY A 137 -6.97 1.14 5.36
N SER A 138 -5.63 1.10 5.32
CA SER A 138 -4.75 0.63 6.41
C SER A 138 -4.88 -0.88 6.69
N THR A 139 -4.01 -1.41 7.54
CA THR A 139 -4.02 -2.85 7.86
C THR A 139 -5.08 -3.16 8.93
N PRO A 140 -5.85 -4.26 8.80
CA PRO A 140 -6.78 -4.70 9.84
C PRO A 140 -6.14 -4.76 11.23
N GLY A 141 -6.83 -4.22 12.22
CA GLY A 141 -6.32 -4.06 13.59
C GLY A 141 -5.56 -2.77 13.84
N ASP A 142 -5.18 -2.01 12.81
CA ASP A 142 -4.59 -0.68 12.97
C ASP A 142 -5.58 0.31 13.58
N THR A 143 -5.03 1.36 14.20
CA THR A 143 -5.82 2.48 14.73
C THR A 143 -5.82 3.64 13.75
N VAL A 144 -6.98 3.96 13.20
CA VAL A 144 -7.25 5.22 12.49
C VAL A 144 -7.49 6.31 13.52
N LYS A 145 -6.93 7.50 13.30
CA LYS A 145 -7.15 8.70 14.10
C LYS A 145 -7.93 9.71 13.26
N LEU A 146 -9.08 10.15 13.75
CA LEU A 146 -9.79 11.30 13.19
C LEU A 146 -9.12 12.57 13.71
N ILE A 147 -8.55 13.35 12.81
CA ILE A 147 -7.93 14.63 13.11
C ILE A 147 -8.85 15.73 12.59
N VAL A 148 -9.17 16.71 13.42
CA VAL A 148 -9.93 17.91 13.08
C VAL A 148 -9.20 19.10 13.68
N ASP A 149 -8.88 20.10 12.86
CA ASP A 149 -8.12 21.30 13.23
C ASP A 149 -6.80 20.97 13.97
N ASP A 150 -6.04 20.01 13.41
CA ASP A 150 -4.79 19.47 13.96
C ASP A 150 -4.91 18.74 15.32
N GLU A 151 -6.13 18.52 15.84
CA GLU A 151 -6.39 17.77 17.07
C GLU A 151 -6.97 16.38 16.78
N VAL A 152 -6.50 15.35 17.49
CA VAL A 152 -7.14 14.02 17.44
C VAL A 152 -8.44 14.06 18.23
N VAL A 153 -9.57 13.97 17.53
CA VAL A 153 -10.92 14.07 18.13
C VAL A 153 -11.60 12.71 18.29
N GLY A 154 -11.05 11.65 17.69
CA GLY A 154 -11.54 10.29 17.86
C GLY A 154 -10.59 9.26 17.25
N THR A 155 -10.82 8.00 17.59
CA THR A 155 -10.07 6.87 17.02
C THR A 155 -11.01 5.72 16.65
N ALA A 156 -10.61 4.93 15.67
CA ALA A 156 -11.28 3.69 15.29
C ALA A 156 -10.27 2.60 14.97
N ILE A 157 -10.68 1.35 15.16
CA ILE A 157 -9.90 0.20 14.73
C ILE A 157 -10.37 -0.21 13.33
N VAL A 158 -9.43 -0.48 12.44
CA VAL A 158 -9.69 -1.01 11.10
C VAL A 158 -10.19 -2.44 11.24
N GLY A 159 -11.38 -2.72 10.70
CA GLY A 159 -11.98 -4.05 10.69
C GLY A 159 -11.23 -5.02 9.77
N GLU A 160 -11.52 -6.31 9.91
CA GLU A 160 -10.98 -7.38 9.04
C GLU A 160 -11.34 -7.19 7.56
N ASP A 161 -12.38 -6.41 7.26
CA ASP A 161 -12.79 -6.04 5.90
C ASP A 161 -12.10 -4.76 5.39
N GLY A 162 -11.13 -4.22 6.14
CA GLY A 162 -10.39 -3.00 5.79
C GLY A 162 -11.18 -1.71 6.01
N LYS A 163 -12.35 -1.77 6.68
CA LYS A 163 -13.21 -0.61 6.91
C LYS A 163 -13.11 -0.10 8.33
N TRP A 164 -13.33 1.19 8.50
CA TRP A 164 -13.34 1.83 9.80
C TRP A 164 -14.47 2.86 9.89
N ALA A 165 -14.93 3.13 11.12
CA ALA A 165 -15.91 4.16 11.40
C ALA A 165 -15.56 4.83 12.73
N VAL A 166 -15.49 6.16 12.73
CA VAL A 166 -15.09 6.98 13.88
C VAL A 166 -16.06 8.15 14.02
N THR A 167 -16.50 8.36 15.25
CA THR A 167 -17.29 9.52 15.67
C THR A 167 -16.42 10.30 16.66
N PRO A 168 -16.36 11.65 16.59
CA PRO A 168 -15.66 12.45 17.59
C PRO A 168 -16.07 12.04 19.01
N GLU A 169 -15.13 11.88 19.94
CA GLU A 169 -15.41 11.48 21.32
C GLU A 169 -16.14 12.58 22.12
N LYS A 170 -16.01 13.83 21.67
CA LYS A 170 -16.66 15.02 22.21
C LYS A 170 -17.30 15.81 21.08
N PRO A 171 -18.36 16.59 21.38
CA PRO A 171 -18.90 17.58 20.46
C PRO A 171 -17.80 18.49 19.91
N LEU A 172 -17.72 18.57 18.59
CA LEU A 172 -16.91 19.57 17.91
C LEU A 172 -17.50 20.98 18.17
N PRO A 173 -16.67 22.01 18.36
CA PRO A 173 -17.14 23.39 18.46
C PRO A 173 -17.95 23.82 17.23
N GLU A 174 -18.75 24.87 17.32
CA GLU A 174 -19.37 25.45 16.12
C GLU A 174 -18.32 26.17 15.27
N GLY A 175 -18.32 25.94 13.96
CA GLY A 175 -17.45 26.65 13.03
C GLY A 175 -17.16 25.86 11.75
N GLU A 176 -16.33 26.46 10.90
CA GLU A 176 -15.67 25.73 9.82
C GLU A 176 -14.52 24.91 10.41
N HIS A 177 -14.42 23.65 9.99
CA HIS A 177 -13.38 22.71 10.43
C HIS A 177 -12.61 22.19 9.24
N ILE A 178 -11.32 21.96 9.43
CA ILE A 178 -10.43 21.35 8.43
C ILE A 178 -9.99 19.98 8.96
N GLY A 179 -10.14 18.95 8.13
CA GLY A 179 -9.69 17.58 8.40
C GLY A 179 -8.41 17.22 7.66
#